data_AF-A0A9P0CW12-F1
#
_entry.id   AF-A0A9P0CW12-F1
#
_cell.length_a   1.000
_cell.length_b   1.000
_cell.length_c   1.000
_cell.angle_alpha   90.00
_cell.angle_beta   90.00
_cell.angle_gamma   90.00
#
_symmetry.space_group_name_H-M   'P 1'
#
loop_
_entity.id
_entity.type
_entity.pdbx_description
1 polymer ?
#
loop_
_entity_poly.entity_id
_entity_poly.type
_entity_poly.pdbx_seq_one_letter_code
_entity_poly.pdbx_strand_id
1 'polypeptide(L)'
;MKVSEKTILVFIPDNLNYKRLGYLSGQKKVFPNSEVYYITSVIPTKTNYQSIGFIGEKVDFDCRKVNTDIPIYINSLHEQIVVRNNLENKPITQIIYDYERFKHSDLVNYEPEKYGKHLKYLSSDLRSSTQISTNGRNIIVKYLLSVIYLLNCFINLLFKLSQVVQISSTFVHFEESIKTLRWFLNTVLEEKKITPKLGNTILAKIIDLALGLFLISYVLDYEEQIFDFMNFIIESIISNLRGLLLYLMGQPIGLKLNYGFNNFLGRFFLYHISLWRIFLHGLYPLFTSHFKWFVLPGIFGVSYQIAMISDIVSIATFHSYCIYIYAARLFNLQLKCLKSLWRVSIGRKFNPLRSRVDSCQYSQNQLFIGTLSFTILLFLLPTTTMYYVVFTVLLLRGCACTTPGSIEVSGVLPEEIVSLLFG
;
A
#
# COMPACT_ATOMS: atom_id res chain seq x y z
N MET A 1 11.83 -5.71 82.78
CA MET A 1 11.81 -5.16 81.40
C MET A 1 11.21 -6.22 80.49
N LYS A 2 9.94 -6.05 80.06
CA LYS A 2 9.30 -6.95 79.09
C LYS A 2 9.91 -6.66 77.71
N VAL A 3 10.62 -7.63 77.14
CA VAL A 3 10.99 -7.60 75.72
C VAL A 3 9.67 -7.65 74.95
N SER A 4 9.32 -6.59 74.23
CA SER A 4 8.11 -6.58 73.40
C SER A 4 8.27 -7.62 72.30
N GLU A 5 7.41 -8.63 72.30
CA GLU A 5 7.32 -9.63 71.23
C GLU A 5 7.17 -8.93 69.87
N LYS A 6 8.11 -9.15 68.95
CA LYS A 6 8.04 -8.61 67.60
C LYS A 6 6.95 -9.35 66.83
N THR A 7 5.95 -8.64 66.30
CA THR A 7 4.85 -9.23 65.53
C THR A 7 5.13 -9.20 64.03
N ILE A 8 4.63 -10.19 63.28
CA ILE A 8 4.77 -10.23 61.82
C ILE A 8 3.44 -9.79 61.20
N LEU A 9 3.45 -8.74 60.37
CA LEU A 9 2.28 -8.27 59.63
C LEU A 9 2.44 -8.61 58.15
N VAL A 10 1.41 -9.22 57.54
CA VAL A 10 1.40 -9.52 56.10
C VAL A 10 0.18 -8.85 55.48
N PHE A 11 0.41 -7.87 54.60
CA PHE A 11 -0.63 -7.23 53.81
C PHE A 11 -0.85 -8.02 52.52
N ILE A 12 -2.10 -8.46 52.30
CA ILE A 12 -2.49 -9.36 51.21
C ILE A 12 -3.59 -8.69 50.40
N PRO A 13 -3.49 -8.65 49.07
CA PRO A 13 -4.60 -8.18 48.24
C PRO A 13 -5.76 -9.17 48.32
N ASP A 14 -6.98 -8.66 48.46
CA ASP A 14 -8.23 -9.42 48.49
C ASP A 14 -8.41 -10.37 47.29
N ASN A 15 -7.96 -9.96 46.12
CA ASN A 15 -8.12 -10.70 44.87
C ASN A 15 -6.91 -11.60 44.51
N LEU A 16 -6.01 -11.89 45.47
CA LEU A 16 -4.82 -12.71 45.21
C LEU A 16 -5.20 -14.08 44.60
N ASN A 17 -4.60 -14.42 43.45
CA ASN A 17 -4.91 -15.69 42.79
C ASN A 17 -4.07 -16.84 43.36
N TYR A 18 -4.61 -17.51 44.37
CA TYR A 18 -3.97 -18.67 45.01
C TYR A 18 -3.81 -19.89 44.09
N LYS A 19 -4.57 -20.01 43.00
CA LYS A 19 -4.51 -21.16 42.07
C LYS A 19 -3.31 -21.13 41.13
N ARG A 20 -2.65 -19.97 41.00
CA ARG A 20 -1.53 -19.80 40.08
C ARG A 20 -0.21 -19.85 40.83
N LEU A 21 0.58 -20.89 40.60
CA LEU A 21 1.91 -21.04 41.21
C LEU A 21 2.89 -20.01 40.64
N GLY A 22 3.68 -19.38 41.51
CA GLY A 22 4.65 -18.37 41.10
C GLY A 22 5.17 -17.51 42.24
N TYR A 23 6.04 -16.56 41.89
CA TYR A 23 6.66 -15.61 42.79
C TYR A 23 5.74 -14.39 43.04
N LEU A 24 5.72 -13.93 44.27
CA LEU A 24 5.02 -12.74 44.73
C LEU A 24 5.97 -11.55 44.74
N SER A 25 5.57 -10.44 44.13
CA SER A 25 6.26 -9.16 44.24
C SER A 25 5.69 -8.32 45.38
N GLY A 26 6.57 -7.53 46.01
CA GLY A 26 6.19 -6.66 47.12
C GLY A 26 7.36 -5.91 47.74
N GLN A 27 7.16 -5.39 48.95
CA GLN A 27 8.24 -4.86 49.80
C GLN A 27 8.26 -5.47 51.21
N LYS A 28 9.46 -5.71 51.75
CA LYS A 28 9.70 -6.07 53.17
C LYS A 28 10.22 -4.83 53.91
N LYS A 29 9.64 -4.51 55.08
CA LYS A 29 10.13 -3.45 55.97
C LYS A 29 10.19 -3.96 57.41
N VAL A 30 11.29 -3.64 58.09
CA VAL A 30 11.50 -3.96 59.51
C VAL A 30 11.30 -2.70 60.33
N PHE A 31 10.37 -2.76 61.28
CA PHE A 31 10.12 -1.72 62.29
C PHE A 31 10.63 -2.20 63.66
N PRO A 32 10.79 -1.31 64.66
CA PRO A 32 11.34 -1.68 65.97
C PRO A 32 10.57 -2.84 66.64
N ASN A 33 9.24 -2.86 66.47
CA ASN A 33 8.32 -3.78 67.13
C ASN A 33 7.62 -4.75 66.16
N SER A 34 7.84 -4.63 64.84
CA SER A 34 7.16 -5.48 63.86
C SER A 34 7.94 -5.68 62.56
N GLU A 35 7.79 -6.85 61.94
CA GLU A 35 8.26 -7.12 60.58
C GLU A 35 7.05 -7.12 59.65
N VAL A 36 7.07 -6.28 58.61
CA VAL A 36 5.92 -6.09 57.72
C VAL A 36 6.26 -6.44 56.29
N TYR A 37 5.39 -7.23 55.68
CA TYR A 37 5.46 -7.64 54.29
C TYR A 37 4.26 -7.11 53.54
N TYR A 38 4.49 -6.35 52.48
CA TYR A 38 3.46 -5.79 51.61
C TYR A 38 3.45 -6.55 50.30
N ILE A 39 2.42 -7.37 50.06
CA ILE A 39 2.22 -8.05 48.77
C ILE A 39 1.45 -7.10 47.87
N THR A 40 2.04 -6.68 46.75
CA THR A 40 1.45 -5.69 45.83
C THR A 40 1.11 -6.29 44.46
N SER A 41 1.29 -7.59 44.29
CA SER A 41 0.89 -8.36 43.10
C SER A 41 -0.34 -9.22 43.38
N VAL A 42 -1.33 -9.12 42.50
CA VAL A 42 -2.53 -9.97 42.50
C VAL A 42 -2.28 -11.29 41.76
N ILE A 43 -1.36 -11.27 40.79
CA ILE A 43 -1.02 -12.42 39.95
C ILE A 43 0.45 -12.78 40.17
N PRO A 44 0.74 -13.99 40.66
CA PRO A 44 2.10 -14.47 40.81
C PRO A 44 2.84 -14.55 39.46
N THR A 45 4.06 -14.04 39.42
CA THR A 45 4.92 -14.02 38.22
C THR A 45 5.77 -15.29 38.14
N LYS A 46 6.15 -15.69 36.93
CA LYS A 46 7.08 -16.84 36.74
C LYS A 46 8.55 -16.44 36.92
N THR A 47 8.85 -15.16 37.10
CA THR A 47 10.20 -14.59 37.15
C THR A 47 10.56 -14.15 38.57
N ASN A 48 11.81 -14.37 38.98
CA ASN A 48 12.28 -14.17 40.37
C ASN A 48 12.81 -12.75 40.67
N TYR A 49 12.56 -11.76 39.79
CA TYR A 49 13.07 -10.41 40.03
C TYR A 49 12.33 -9.77 41.20
N GLN A 50 13.04 -9.57 42.32
CA GLN A 50 12.53 -8.96 43.56
C GLN A 50 11.31 -9.68 44.16
N SER A 51 11.37 -11.01 44.23
CA SER A 51 10.33 -11.80 44.88
C SER A 51 10.43 -11.71 46.41
N ILE A 52 9.27 -11.62 47.07
CA ILE A 52 9.14 -11.60 48.53
C ILE A 52 8.50 -12.88 49.05
N GLY A 53 7.78 -13.59 48.19
CA GLY A 53 7.23 -14.88 48.54
C GLY A 53 6.97 -15.76 47.34
N PHE A 54 6.52 -16.98 47.62
CA PHE A 54 6.16 -17.95 46.60
C PHE A 54 4.82 -18.62 46.97
N ILE A 55 3.96 -18.81 45.97
CA ILE A 55 2.71 -19.59 46.10
C ILE A 55 2.94 -21.01 45.58
N GLY A 56 2.80 -22.01 46.45
CA GLY A 56 3.11 -23.42 46.17
C GLY A 56 2.09 -24.41 46.77
N GLU A 57 2.07 -25.66 46.28
CA GLU A 57 1.23 -26.75 46.83
C GLU A 57 1.90 -27.52 47.99
N LYS A 58 3.24 -27.60 48.01
CA LYS A 58 4.03 -28.23 49.09
C LYS A 58 5.18 -27.34 49.54
N VAL A 59 5.48 -27.34 50.85
CA VAL A 59 6.59 -26.59 51.47
C VAL A 59 7.96 -27.13 51.03
N ASP A 60 8.01 -28.36 50.50
CA ASP A 60 9.19 -28.96 49.91
C ASP A 60 9.48 -28.39 48.52
N PHE A 61 10.26 -27.31 48.48
CA PHE A 61 10.96 -26.90 47.28
C PHE A 61 12.37 -27.49 47.29
N ASP A 62 12.68 -28.26 46.25
CA ASP A 62 13.99 -28.79 45.91
C ASP A 62 15.01 -27.63 45.78
N CYS A 63 15.79 -27.40 46.83
CA CYS A 63 16.64 -26.22 47.06
C CYS A 63 17.90 -26.11 46.16
N ARG A 64 17.90 -26.59 44.91
CA ARG A 64 19.11 -26.58 44.07
C ARG A 64 19.19 -25.51 42.97
N LYS A 65 18.12 -24.73 42.73
CA LYS A 65 18.11 -23.76 41.61
C LYS A 65 17.70 -22.32 41.96
N VAL A 66 17.38 -22.02 43.22
CA VAL A 66 16.97 -20.66 43.61
C VAL A 66 17.94 -20.13 44.67
N ASN A 67 18.99 -19.47 44.18
CA ASN A 67 19.75 -18.52 44.98
C ASN A 67 18.85 -17.32 45.26
N THR A 68 18.20 -17.28 46.43
CA THR A 68 17.94 -16.10 47.26
C THR A 68 16.97 -16.44 48.40
N ASP A 69 17.21 -15.86 49.57
CA ASP A 69 16.40 -15.95 50.79
C ASP A 69 14.96 -15.43 50.57
N ILE A 70 14.04 -16.29 50.11
CA ILE A 70 12.62 -15.94 49.99
C ILE A 70 11.95 -16.10 51.37
N PRO A 71 11.45 -15.01 51.99
CA PRO A 71 10.99 -15.05 53.39
C PRO A 71 9.56 -15.58 53.58
N ILE A 72 8.67 -15.48 52.57
CA ILE A 72 7.25 -15.87 52.69
C ILE A 72 6.91 -17.03 51.75
N TYR A 73 6.17 -18.00 52.28
CA TYR A 73 5.53 -19.05 51.52
C TYR A 73 4.02 -19.01 51.77
N ILE A 74 3.22 -19.07 50.71
CA ILE A 74 1.75 -19.18 50.81
C ILE A 74 1.34 -20.53 50.23
N ASN A 75 0.68 -21.35 51.05
CA ASN A 75 0.13 -22.62 50.61
C ASN A 75 -1.12 -22.37 49.75
N SER A 76 -1.07 -22.85 48.51
CA SER A 76 -2.17 -22.73 47.53
C SER A 76 -3.44 -23.49 47.95
N LEU A 77 -3.32 -24.58 48.70
CA LEU A 77 -4.42 -25.48 49.07
C LEU A 77 -5.15 -25.07 50.35
N HIS A 78 -4.41 -24.49 51.29
CA HIS A 78 -4.93 -24.14 52.62
C HIS A 78 -4.86 -22.63 52.93
N GLU A 79 -4.37 -21.81 51.99
CA GLU A 79 -4.17 -20.35 52.14
C GLU A 79 -3.35 -19.98 53.38
N GLN A 80 -2.56 -20.93 53.89
CA GLN A 80 -1.71 -20.75 55.07
C GLN A 80 -0.39 -20.08 54.70
N ILE A 81 0.00 -19.08 55.48
CA ILE A 81 1.22 -18.32 55.28
C ILE A 81 2.29 -18.83 56.24
N VAL A 82 3.40 -19.30 55.68
CA VAL A 82 4.57 -19.79 56.42
C VAL A 82 5.73 -18.84 56.18
N VAL A 83 6.33 -18.32 57.25
CA VAL A 83 7.50 -17.44 57.19
C VAL A 83 8.74 -18.25 57.57
N ARG A 84 9.70 -18.39 56.64
CA ARG A 84 10.80 -19.37 56.74
C ARG A 84 11.76 -19.17 57.93
N ASN A 85 11.84 -17.95 58.48
CA ASN A 85 12.74 -17.58 59.59
C ASN A 85 12.02 -17.27 60.92
N ASN A 86 10.83 -17.82 61.16
CA ASN A 86 10.11 -17.59 62.43
C ASN A 86 10.62 -18.51 63.56
N LEU A 87 11.89 -18.39 63.93
CA LEU A 87 12.55 -19.20 64.97
C LEU A 87 12.00 -18.98 66.39
N GLU A 88 11.22 -17.91 66.61
CA GLU A 88 10.73 -17.47 67.92
C GLU A 88 9.20 -17.63 68.08
N ASN A 89 8.49 -18.34 67.18
CA ASN A 89 7.01 -18.44 67.19
C ASN A 89 6.30 -17.08 67.30
N LYS A 90 6.78 -16.08 66.55
CA LYS A 90 6.15 -14.74 66.54
C LYS A 90 4.73 -14.84 65.97
N PRO A 91 3.74 -14.13 66.56
CA PRO A 91 2.39 -14.11 66.04
C PRO A 91 2.35 -13.44 64.66
N ILE A 92 1.68 -14.09 63.71
CA ILE A 92 1.47 -13.61 62.34
C ILE A 92 0.06 -13.03 62.23
N THR A 93 -0.04 -11.75 61.90
CA THR A 93 -1.33 -11.08 61.63
C THR A 93 -1.46 -10.80 60.14
N GLN A 94 -2.54 -11.30 59.55
CA GLN A 94 -2.87 -11.08 58.14
C GLN A 94 -3.80 -9.88 58.01
N ILE A 95 -3.47 -8.95 57.11
CA ILE A 95 -4.27 -7.77 56.81
C ILE A 95 -4.66 -7.87 55.34
N ILE A 96 -5.93 -8.18 55.09
CA ILE A 96 -6.48 -8.20 53.74
C ILE A 96 -6.92 -6.79 53.37
N TYR A 97 -6.45 -6.30 52.22
CA TYR A 97 -6.84 -4.99 51.71
C TYR A 97 -7.45 -5.12 50.30
N ASP A 98 -8.43 -4.26 50.01
CA ASP A 98 -9.07 -4.20 48.70
C ASP A 98 -8.10 -3.61 47.67
N TYR A 99 -7.54 -4.46 46.81
CA TYR A 99 -6.50 -4.06 45.88
C TYR A 99 -7.01 -3.07 44.85
N GLU A 100 -8.20 -3.32 44.30
CA GLU A 100 -8.75 -2.53 43.21
C GLU A 100 -9.19 -1.15 43.70
N ARG A 101 -9.88 -1.07 44.84
CA ARG A 101 -10.25 0.23 45.43
C ARG A 101 -9.04 0.99 45.90
N PHE A 102 -8.05 0.34 46.50
CA PHE A 102 -6.85 1.02 46.98
C PHE A 102 -6.01 1.56 45.81
N LYS A 103 -5.82 0.78 44.74
CA LYS A 103 -5.08 1.19 43.53
C LYS A 103 -5.67 2.41 42.84
N HIS A 104 -7.01 2.53 42.82
CA HIS A 104 -7.72 3.65 42.20
C HIS A 104 -8.05 4.78 43.18
N SER A 105 -7.68 4.66 44.45
CA SER A 105 -7.94 5.70 45.45
C SER A 105 -6.98 6.88 45.30
N ASP A 106 -7.46 8.07 45.69
CA ASP A 106 -6.64 9.28 45.72
C ASP A 106 -5.44 9.18 46.67
N LEU A 107 -5.47 8.24 47.64
CA LEU A 107 -4.39 7.97 48.60
C LEU A 107 -3.08 7.50 47.94
N VAL A 108 -3.17 6.90 46.75
CA VAL A 108 -1.98 6.48 45.99
C VAL A 108 -1.32 7.67 45.29
N ASN A 109 -2.11 8.70 44.98
CA ASN A 109 -1.67 9.86 44.20
C ASN A 109 -1.38 11.10 45.05
N TYR A 110 -2.09 11.29 46.18
CA TYR A 110 -2.05 12.50 47.01
C TYR A 110 -1.91 12.16 48.50
N GLU A 111 -0.92 12.77 49.15
CA GLU A 111 -0.70 12.81 50.62
C GLU A 111 -0.67 11.47 51.40
N PRO A 112 0.19 10.50 51.03
CA PRO A 112 0.31 9.24 51.76
C PRO A 112 0.84 9.38 53.20
N GLU A 113 1.43 10.54 53.54
CA GLU A 113 2.04 10.78 54.86
C GLU A 113 1.00 11.00 55.96
N LYS A 114 -0.20 11.45 55.61
CA LYS A 114 -1.27 11.82 56.56
C LYS A 114 -1.98 10.61 57.17
N TYR A 115 -1.93 9.46 56.50
CA TYR A 115 -2.70 8.25 56.83
C TYR A 115 -1.87 7.13 57.47
N GLY A 116 -0.59 7.41 57.80
CA GLY A 116 0.28 6.51 58.53
C GLY A 116 1.31 5.77 57.67
N LYS A 117 2.34 5.25 58.35
CA LYS A 117 3.56 4.73 57.71
C LYS A 117 3.31 3.52 56.81
N HIS A 118 2.40 2.60 57.20
CA HIS A 118 2.13 1.37 56.45
C HIS A 118 1.45 1.65 55.09
N LEU A 119 0.43 2.52 55.09
CA LEU A 119 -0.26 2.92 53.86
C LEU A 119 0.65 3.71 52.91
N LYS A 120 1.57 4.52 53.46
CA LYS A 120 2.59 5.21 52.67
C LYS A 120 3.49 4.26 51.90
N TYR A 121 3.95 3.18 52.53
CA TYR A 121 4.79 2.21 51.85
C TYR A 121 4.01 1.44 50.79
N LEU A 122 2.79 1.01 51.11
CA LEU A 122 1.91 0.31 50.17
C LEU A 122 1.58 1.17 48.93
N SER A 123 1.27 2.45 49.11
CA SER A 123 0.99 3.37 48.01
C SER A 123 2.23 3.67 47.16
N SER A 124 3.42 3.80 47.77
CA SER A 124 4.66 4.07 47.03
C SER A 124 5.02 2.95 46.05
N ASP A 125 4.80 1.70 46.43
CA ASP A 125 5.09 0.53 45.61
C ASP A 125 4.04 0.33 44.51
N LEU A 126 2.77 0.59 44.81
CA LEU A 126 1.71 0.58 43.79
C LEU A 126 1.89 1.71 42.77
N ARG A 127 2.35 2.89 43.19
CA ARG A 127 2.61 4.04 42.31
C ARG A 127 3.75 3.77 41.31
N SER A 128 4.82 3.11 41.74
CA SER A 128 5.92 2.75 40.82
C SER A 128 5.44 1.76 39.75
N SER A 129 4.60 0.79 40.14
CA SER A 129 4.04 -0.20 39.21
C SER A 129 3.06 0.40 38.20
N THR A 130 2.23 1.38 38.59
CA THR A 130 1.26 2.03 37.71
C THR A 130 1.91 3.02 36.75
N GLN A 131 2.92 3.76 37.19
CA GLN A 131 3.66 4.69 36.34
C GLN A 131 4.40 3.97 35.20
N ILE A 132 4.98 2.80 35.46
CA ILE A 132 5.68 2.01 34.43
C ILE A 132 4.72 1.56 33.32
N SER A 133 3.49 1.13 33.68
CA SER A 133 2.50 0.67 32.71
C SER A 133 1.89 1.80 31.87
N THR A 134 1.67 2.98 32.45
CA THR A 134 1.05 4.11 31.73
C THR A 134 2.05 4.83 30.83
N ASN A 135 3.32 4.94 31.23
CA ASN A 135 4.37 5.52 30.39
C ASN A 135 4.57 4.72 29.09
N GLY A 136 4.63 3.38 29.16
CA GLY A 136 4.81 2.54 27.98
C GLY A 136 3.70 2.72 26.94
N ARG A 137 2.44 2.82 27.36
CA ARG A 137 1.30 3.04 26.47
C ARG A 137 1.29 4.44 25.85
N ASN A 138 1.61 5.47 26.64
CA ASN A 138 1.66 6.85 26.15
C ASN A 138 2.80 7.07 25.15
N ILE A 139 3.93 6.37 25.35
CA ILE A 139 5.05 6.38 24.40
C ILE A 139 4.61 5.76 23.06
N ILE A 140 3.95 4.61 23.07
CA ILE A 140 3.46 3.94 21.84
C ILE A 140 2.47 4.83 21.08
N VAL A 141 1.52 5.45 21.78
CA VAL A 141 0.54 6.36 21.14
C VAL A 141 1.23 7.57 20.51
N LYS A 142 2.24 8.15 21.17
CA LYS A 142 3.03 9.27 20.62
C LYS A 142 3.78 8.87 19.35
N TYR A 143 4.37 7.67 19.31
CA TYR A 143 5.02 7.14 18.11
C TYR A 143 4.01 6.91 16.97
N LEU A 144 2.85 6.32 17.25
CA LEU A 144 1.80 6.11 16.25
C LEU A 144 1.32 7.43 15.63
N LEU A 145 1.09 8.47 16.45
CA LEU A 145 0.73 9.80 15.96
C LEU A 145 1.82 10.43 15.10
N SER A 146 3.09 10.24 15.47
CA SER A 146 4.24 10.70 14.67
C SER A 146 4.30 10.02 13.30
N VAL A 147 4.05 8.70 13.24
CA VAL A 147 4.00 7.95 11.99
C VAL A 147 2.83 8.42 11.11
N ILE A 148 1.65 8.65 11.68
CA ILE A 148 0.49 9.19 10.96
C ILE A 148 0.81 10.57 10.37
N TYR A 149 1.50 11.44 11.12
CA TYR A 149 1.93 12.74 10.62
C TYR A 149 2.90 12.62 9.43
N LEU A 150 3.88 11.71 9.51
CA LEU A 150 4.82 11.44 8.40
C LEU A 150 4.08 10.93 7.15
N LEU A 151 3.13 10.00 7.32
CA LEU A 151 2.30 9.50 6.21
C LEU A 151 1.48 10.63 5.58
N ASN A 152 0.93 11.56 6.37
CA ASN A 152 0.21 12.72 5.85
C ASN A 152 1.10 13.65 5.03
N CYS A 153 2.34 13.89 5.48
CA CYS A 153 3.32 14.65 4.72
C CYS A 153 3.61 13.99 3.37
N PHE A 154 3.76 12.66 3.39
CA PHE A 154 4.05 11.89 2.19
C PHE A 154 2.86 11.87 1.21
N ILE A 155 1.63 11.71 1.69
CA ILE A 155 0.42 11.81 0.84
C ILE A 155 0.32 13.21 0.21
N ASN A 156 0.62 14.27 0.97
CA ASN A 156 0.60 15.63 0.44
C ASN A 156 1.69 15.84 -0.64
N LEU A 157 2.86 15.22 -0.48
CA LEU A 157 3.90 15.21 -1.50
C LEU A 157 3.44 14.48 -2.76
N LEU A 158 2.86 13.28 -2.63
CA LEU A 158 2.30 12.53 -3.76
C LEU A 158 1.20 13.31 -4.49
N PHE A 159 0.33 14.00 -3.75
CA PHE A 159 -0.72 14.83 -4.34
C PHE A 159 -0.17 15.97 -5.20
N LYS A 160 0.91 16.64 -4.75
CA LYS A 160 1.61 17.64 -5.57
C LYS A 160 2.21 17.05 -6.85
N LEU A 161 2.58 15.77 -6.83
CA LEU A 161 3.13 15.03 -7.96
C LEU A 161 2.06 14.21 -8.71
N SER A 162 0.77 14.50 -8.51
CA SER A 162 -0.35 13.70 -9.05
C SER A 162 -0.27 13.43 -10.56
N GLN A 163 0.17 14.41 -11.35
CA GLN A 163 0.37 14.24 -12.79
C GLN A 163 1.39 13.14 -13.13
N VAL A 164 2.45 13.02 -12.32
CA VAL A 164 3.50 12.01 -12.52
C VAL A 164 3.03 10.65 -12.00
N VAL A 165 2.34 10.63 -10.85
CA VAL A 165 1.81 9.41 -10.24
C VAL A 165 0.82 8.71 -11.17
N GLN A 166 -0.02 9.47 -11.89
CA GLN A 166 -1.02 8.91 -12.81
C GLN A 166 -0.43 8.24 -14.06
N ILE A 167 0.84 8.48 -14.38
CA ILE A 167 1.48 7.89 -15.57
C ILE A 167 1.73 6.39 -15.38
N SER A 168 1.95 5.96 -14.14
CA SER A 168 2.40 4.60 -13.85
C SER A 168 1.50 3.96 -12.79
N SER A 169 0.98 2.79 -13.13
CA SER A 169 0.07 2.02 -12.28
C SER A 169 0.73 1.56 -10.99
N THR A 170 2.06 1.32 -10.99
CA THR A 170 2.80 1.01 -9.76
C THR A 170 2.78 2.17 -8.76
N PHE A 171 2.95 3.41 -9.22
CA PHE A 171 2.87 4.59 -8.36
C PHE A 171 1.45 4.86 -7.85
N VAL A 172 0.43 4.63 -8.67
CA VAL A 172 -0.98 4.71 -8.24
C VAL A 172 -1.25 3.72 -7.11
N HIS A 173 -0.87 2.45 -7.28
CA HIS A 173 -1.04 1.43 -6.24
C HIS A 173 -0.21 1.70 -4.98
N PHE A 174 0.95 2.34 -5.13
CA PHE A 174 1.75 2.79 -3.99
C PHE A 174 1.03 3.87 -3.19
N GLU A 175 0.45 4.87 -3.86
CA GLU A 175 -0.37 5.91 -3.21
C GLU A 175 -1.57 5.29 -2.46
N GLU A 176 -2.28 4.36 -3.09
CA GLU A 176 -3.40 3.63 -2.46
C GLU A 176 -2.95 2.81 -1.24
N SER A 177 -1.79 2.17 -1.31
CA SER A 177 -1.21 1.41 -0.21
C SER A 177 -0.89 2.30 0.99
N ILE A 178 -0.36 3.50 0.76
CA ILE A 178 -0.07 4.49 1.82
C ILE A 178 -1.37 5.01 2.44
N LYS A 179 -2.41 5.29 1.63
CA LYS A 179 -3.73 5.69 2.14
C LYS A 179 -4.35 4.60 3.00
N THR A 180 -4.23 3.35 2.58
CA THR A 180 -4.72 2.17 3.33
C THR A 180 -3.98 2.03 4.66
N LEU A 181 -2.65 2.22 4.66
CA LEU A 181 -1.84 2.18 5.88
C LEU A 181 -2.21 3.31 6.86
N ARG A 182 -2.42 4.54 6.36
CA ARG A 182 -2.90 5.65 7.18
C ARG A 182 -4.26 5.34 7.82
N TRP A 183 -5.20 4.83 7.03
CA TRP A 183 -6.52 4.43 7.54
C TRP A 183 -6.39 3.37 8.63
N PHE A 184 -5.57 2.33 8.39
CA PHE A 184 -5.30 1.27 9.37
C PHE A 184 -4.77 1.83 10.70
N LEU A 185 -3.76 2.70 10.67
CA LEU A 185 -3.17 3.28 11.88
C LEU A 185 -4.16 4.15 12.65
N ASN A 186 -5.00 4.91 11.96
CA ASN A 186 -6.06 5.71 12.59
C ASN A 186 -7.08 4.79 13.29
N THR A 187 -7.53 3.72 12.64
CA THR A 187 -8.48 2.78 13.23
C THR A 187 -7.91 2.07 14.46
N VAL A 188 -6.63 1.67 14.43
CA VAL A 188 -5.95 1.07 15.60
C VAL A 188 -5.81 2.05 16.77
N LEU A 189 -5.71 3.36 16.49
CA LEU A 189 -5.62 4.39 17.51
C LEU A 189 -6.98 4.69 18.16
N GLU A 190 -8.06 4.63 17.39
CA GLU A 190 -9.44 4.89 17.84
C GLU A 190 -10.08 3.66 18.52
N GLU A 191 -9.93 2.46 17.96
CA GLU A 191 -10.60 1.24 18.44
C GLU A 191 -9.67 0.38 19.29
N LYS A 192 -10.07 0.10 20.55
CA LYS A 192 -9.34 -0.83 21.44
C LYS A 192 -9.56 -2.33 21.09
N LYS A 193 -10.38 -2.64 20.09
CA LYS A 193 -10.75 -4.00 19.67
C LYS A 193 -10.54 -4.15 18.16
N ILE A 194 -10.14 -5.33 17.73
CA ILE A 194 -9.98 -5.66 16.31
C ILE A 194 -11.38 -5.85 15.70
N THR A 195 -11.77 -4.94 14.82
CA THR A 195 -12.98 -5.10 14.01
C THR A 195 -12.78 -6.16 12.93
N PRO A 196 -13.83 -6.91 12.53
CA PRO A 196 -13.71 -7.93 11.48
C PRO A 196 -13.26 -7.35 10.13
N LYS A 197 -13.62 -6.08 9.85
CA LYS A 197 -13.15 -5.34 8.67
C LYS A 197 -11.63 -5.18 8.66
N LEU A 198 -11.03 -4.85 9.81
CA LEU A 198 -9.58 -4.75 10.00
C LEU A 198 -8.91 -6.10 9.72
N GLY A 199 -9.43 -7.17 10.35
CA GLY A 199 -8.94 -8.53 10.16
C GLY A 199 -8.91 -8.96 8.69
N ASN A 200 -10.00 -8.72 7.95
CA ASN A 200 -10.07 -9.06 6.53
C ASN A 200 -9.03 -8.30 5.69
N THR A 201 -8.82 -7.00 5.95
CA THR A 201 -7.83 -6.21 5.22
C THR A 201 -6.39 -6.65 5.50
N ILE A 202 -6.06 -6.96 6.76
CA ILE A 202 -4.75 -7.49 7.13
C ILE A 202 -4.53 -8.84 6.45
N LEU A 203 -5.51 -9.74 6.52
CA LEU A 203 -5.41 -11.07 5.93
C LEU A 203 -5.19 -10.99 4.42
N ALA A 204 -5.95 -10.15 3.71
CA ALA A 204 -5.77 -9.93 2.28
C ALA A 204 -4.35 -9.43 1.94
N LYS A 205 -3.81 -8.48 2.72
CA LYS A 205 -2.44 -7.98 2.53
C LYS A 205 -1.36 -9.00 2.85
N ILE A 206 -1.57 -9.86 3.86
CA ILE A 206 -0.65 -10.96 4.17
C ILE A 206 -0.64 -11.99 3.03
N ILE A 207 -1.81 -12.34 2.49
CA ILE A 207 -1.92 -13.27 1.36
C ILE A 207 -1.25 -12.67 0.12
N ASP A 208 -1.51 -11.40 -0.19
CA ASP A 208 -0.88 -10.67 -1.29
C ASP A 208 0.66 -10.64 -1.16
N LEU A 209 1.16 -10.41 0.05
CA LEU A 209 2.60 -10.44 0.36
C LEU A 209 3.19 -11.84 0.21
N ALA A 210 2.56 -12.86 0.78
CA ALA A 210 3.05 -14.24 0.75
C ALA A 210 3.13 -14.78 -0.69
N LEU A 211 2.07 -14.56 -1.49
CA LEU A 211 2.07 -14.91 -2.90
C LEU A 211 3.09 -14.10 -3.70
N GLY A 212 3.27 -12.81 -3.36
CA GLY A 212 4.25 -11.95 -4.03
C GLY A 212 5.68 -12.42 -3.81
N LEU A 213 6.03 -12.77 -2.58
CA LEU A 213 7.35 -13.32 -2.25
C LEU A 213 7.61 -14.63 -2.99
N PHE A 214 6.62 -15.52 -3.05
CA PHE A 214 6.71 -16.77 -3.80
C PHE A 214 6.94 -16.53 -5.31
N LEU A 215 6.19 -15.60 -5.91
CA LEU A 215 6.35 -15.27 -7.33
C LEU A 215 7.70 -14.63 -7.63
N ILE A 216 8.23 -13.77 -6.75
CA ILE A 216 9.56 -13.19 -6.94
C ILE A 216 10.65 -14.23 -6.86
N SER A 217 10.59 -15.15 -5.89
CA SER A 217 11.58 -16.22 -5.84
C SER A 217 11.58 -17.01 -7.14
N TYR A 218 10.40 -17.32 -7.67
CA TYR A 218 10.27 -17.98 -8.97
C TYR A 218 10.85 -17.13 -10.11
N VAL A 219 10.54 -15.84 -10.18
CA VAL A 219 11.05 -14.93 -11.22
C VAL A 219 12.59 -14.81 -11.18
N LEU A 220 13.19 -14.80 -9.99
CA LEU A 220 14.64 -14.73 -9.84
C LEU A 220 15.34 -16.05 -10.20
N ASP A 221 14.71 -17.19 -9.94
CA ASP A 221 15.27 -18.51 -10.31
C ASP A 221 15.28 -18.72 -11.83
N TYR A 222 14.37 -18.08 -12.58
CA TYR A 222 14.22 -18.22 -14.03
C TYR A 222 14.63 -16.97 -14.83
N GLU A 223 15.55 -16.16 -14.29
CA GLU A 223 15.99 -14.88 -14.88
C GLU A 223 16.41 -15.00 -16.36
N GLU A 224 17.25 -15.97 -16.72
CA GLU A 224 17.71 -16.16 -18.11
C GLU A 224 16.54 -16.47 -19.08
N GLN A 225 15.62 -17.34 -18.65
CA GLN A 225 14.46 -17.71 -19.46
C GLN A 225 13.51 -16.53 -19.66
N ILE A 226 13.38 -15.65 -18.66
CA ILE A 226 12.60 -14.43 -18.76
C ILE A 226 13.23 -13.49 -19.78
N PHE A 227 14.55 -13.35 -19.82
CA PHE A 227 15.23 -12.52 -20.82
C PHE A 227 15.03 -13.03 -22.24
N ASP A 228 15.17 -14.33 -22.45
CA ASP A 228 14.92 -14.95 -23.76
C ASP A 228 13.46 -14.80 -24.19
N PHE A 229 12.53 -15.01 -23.25
CA PHE A 229 11.10 -14.84 -23.49
C PHE A 229 10.74 -13.38 -23.83
N MET A 230 11.32 -12.41 -23.12
CA MET A 230 11.11 -10.99 -23.38
C MET A 230 11.65 -10.59 -24.76
N ASN A 231 12.83 -11.04 -25.14
CA ASN A 231 13.38 -10.82 -26.49
C ASN A 231 12.49 -11.44 -27.57
N PHE A 232 12.03 -12.67 -27.34
CA PHE A 232 11.11 -13.35 -28.25
C PHE A 232 9.81 -12.55 -28.43
N ILE A 233 9.21 -12.06 -27.34
CA ILE A 233 8.01 -11.22 -27.40
C ILE A 233 8.28 -9.93 -28.19
N ILE A 234 9.38 -9.24 -27.89
CA ILE A 234 9.75 -7.98 -28.55
C ILE A 234 9.87 -8.18 -30.07
N GLU A 235 10.65 -9.16 -30.51
CA GLU A 235 10.84 -9.45 -31.93
C GLU A 235 9.54 -9.95 -32.59
N SER A 236 8.73 -10.74 -31.88
CA SER A 236 7.42 -11.20 -32.37
C SER A 236 6.46 -10.03 -32.60
N ILE A 237 6.32 -9.11 -31.64
CA ILE A 237 5.47 -7.92 -31.77
C ILE A 237 5.92 -7.07 -32.97
N ILE A 238 7.22 -6.80 -33.07
CA ILE A 238 7.79 -6.00 -34.17
C ILE A 238 7.56 -6.68 -35.52
N SER A 239 7.80 -7.98 -35.61
CA SER A 239 7.62 -8.78 -36.83
C SER A 239 6.15 -8.79 -37.26
N ASN A 240 5.22 -9.02 -36.33
CA ASN A 240 3.78 -9.02 -36.60
C ASN A 240 3.28 -7.67 -37.11
N LEU A 241 3.71 -6.57 -36.50
CA LEU A 241 3.35 -5.22 -36.94
C LEU A 241 3.94 -4.88 -38.31
N ARG A 242 5.20 -5.28 -38.56
CA ARG A 242 5.84 -5.13 -39.87
C ARG A 242 5.10 -5.95 -40.94
N GLY A 243 4.76 -7.20 -40.64
CA GLY A 243 3.99 -8.08 -41.53
C GLY A 243 2.63 -7.50 -41.87
N LEU A 244 1.92 -6.95 -40.87
CA LEU A 244 0.65 -6.25 -41.08
C LEU A 244 0.83 -5.04 -42.01
N LEU A 245 1.84 -4.19 -41.78
CA LEU A 245 2.11 -3.05 -42.66
C LEU A 245 2.45 -3.46 -44.09
N LEU A 246 3.24 -4.52 -44.28
CA LEU A 246 3.56 -5.04 -45.61
C LEU A 246 2.30 -5.56 -46.31
N TYR A 247 1.40 -6.21 -45.56
CA TYR A 247 0.08 -6.59 -46.07
C TYR A 247 -0.76 -5.38 -46.49
N LEU A 248 -0.73 -4.27 -45.73
CA LEU A 248 -1.40 -3.02 -46.11
C LEU A 248 -0.80 -2.38 -47.37
N MET A 249 0.51 -2.42 -47.52
CA MET A 249 1.22 -1.84 -48.67
C MET A 249 0.96 -2.58 -49.99
N GLY A 250 0.62 -3.87 -49.92
CA GLY A 250 0.26 -4.69 -51.08
C GLY A 250 -1.15 -4.38 -51.59
N GLN A 251 -2.08 -5.30 -51.34
CA GLN A 251 -3.48 -5.16 -51.73
C GLN A 251 -4.39 -5.73 -50.63
N PRO A 252 -4.63 -4.98 -49.54
CA PRO A 252 -5.46 -5.48 -48.46
C PRO A 252 -6.91 -5.64 -48.92
N ILE A 253 -7.51 -6.81 -48.68
CA ILE A 253 -8.95 -7.08 -48.93
C ILE A 253 -9.34 -6.88 -50.41
N GLY A 254 -8.38 -6.96 -51.34
CA GLY A 254 -8.63 -6.73 -52.77
C GLY A 254 -8.88 -5.26 -53.15
N LEU A 255 -8.81 -4.33 -52.20
CA LEU A 255 -9.11 -2.91 -52.44
C LEU A 255 -7.94 -2.22 -53.15
N LYS A 256 -8.22 -1.58 -54.29
CA LYS A 256 -7.21 -0.87 -55.08
C LYS A 256 -6.90 0.49 -54.44
N LEU A 257 -5.99 0.49 -53.48
CA LEU A 257 -5.48 1.71 -52.86
C LEU A 257 -4.62 2.51 -53.83
N ASN A 258 -4.51 3.82 -53.60
CA ASN A 258 -3.56 4.65 -54.34
C ASN A 258 -2.13 4.18 -54.06
N TYR A 259 -1.46 3.61 -55.07
CA TYR A 259 -0.15 2.97 -54.90
C TYR A 259 0.93 3.91 -54.37
N GLY A 260 1.06 5.11 -54.94
CA GLY A 260 2.10 6.06 -54.55
C GLY A 260 1.94 6.50 -53.09
N PHE A 261 0.72 6.85 -52.71
CA PHE A 261 0.41 7.28 -51.35
C PHE A 261 0.44 6.13 -50.33
N ASN A 262 -0.03 4.93 -50.70
CA ASN A 262 0.07 3.74 -49.85
C ASN A 262 1.52 3.39 -49.55
N ASN A 263 2.39 3.42 -50.57
CA ASN A 263 3.82 3.17 -50.40
C ASN A 263 4.49 4.25 -49.53
N PHE A 264 4.10 5.52 -49.67
CA PHE A 264 4.58 6.60 -48.79
C PHE A 264 4.22 6.37 -47.32
N LEU A 265 2.93 6.10 -47.02
CA LEU A 265 2.46 5.84 -45.65
C LEU A 265 3.09 4.58 -45.06
N GLY A 266 3.15 3.51 -45.84
CA GLY A 266 3.77 2.26 -45.41
C GLY A 266 5.23 2.45 -45.03
N ARG A 267 6.03 3.14 -45.87
CA ARG A 267 7.42 3.47 -45.55
C ARG A 267 7.53 4.36 -44.31
N PHE A 268 6.66 5.36 -44.17
CA PHE A 268 6.62 6.23 -43.00
C PHE A 268 6.40 5.44 -41.71
N PHE A 269 5.41 4.55 -41.66
CA PHE A 269 5.15 3.75 -40.45
C PHE A 269 6.20 2.66 -40.22
N LEU A 270 6.73 2.02 -41.27
CA LEU A 270 7.84 1.07 -41.16
C LEU A 270 9.09 1.70 -40.56
N TYR A 271 9.38 2.96 -40.90
CA TYR A 271 10.46 3.71 -40.29
C TYR A 271 10.26 3.88 -38.77
N HIS A 272 9.05 4.21 -38.33
CA HIS A 272 8.73 4.35 -36.90
C HIS A 272 8.86 3.04 -36.14
N ILE A 273 8.40 1.92 -36.71
CA ILE A 273 8.59 0.59 -36.13
C ILE A 273 10.09 0.25 -36.02
N SER A 274 10.87 0.58 -37.05
CA SER A 274 12.32 0.34 -37.05
C SER A 274 13.03 1.16 -35.97
N LEU A 275 12.63 2.43 -35.80
CA LEU A 275 13.14 3.28 -34.72
C LEU A 275 12.79 2.70 -33.35
N TRP A 276 11.56 2.21 -33.17
CA TRP A 276 11.14 1.53 -31.94
C TRP A 276 11.95 0.26 -31.64
N ARG A 277 12.27 -0.53 -32.66
CA ARG A 277 13.16 -1.70 -32.51
C ARG A 277 14.54 -1.30 -31.98
N ILE A 278 15.14 -0.25 -32.56
CA ILE A 278 16.45 0.26 -32.11
C ILE A 278 16.35 0.74 -30.66
N PHE A 279 15.27 1.44 -30.30
CA PHE A 279 15.03 1.88 -28.93
C PHE A 279 14.93 0.71 -27.95
N LEU A 280 14.14 -0.33 -28.26
CA LEU A 280 14.01 -1.51 -27.39
C LEU A 280 15.31 -2.29 -27.25
N HIS A 281 16.06 -2.46 -28.34
CA HIS A 281 17.40 -3.08 -28.30
C HIS A 281 18.38 -2.25 -27.46
N GLY A 282 18.28 -0.93 -27.48
CA GLY A 282 19.07 -0.04 -26.61
C GLY A 282 18.69 -0.14 -25.13
N LEU A 283 17.42 -0.39 -24.80
CA LEU A 283 16.95 -0.58 -23.43
C LEU A 283 17.29 -1.96 -22.85
N TYR A 284 17.39 -2.99 -23.70
CA TYR A 284 17.66 -4.36 -23.28
C TYR A 284 18.88 -4.52 -22.35
N PRO A 285 20.09 -4.00 -22.66
CA PRO A 285 21.24 -4.14 -21.75
C PRO A 285 21.03 -3.43 -20.40
N LEU A 286 20.29 -2.32 -20.38
CA LEU A 286 19.95 -1.63 -19.12
C LEU A 286 19.01 -2.50 -18.28
N PHE A 287 18.03 -3.15 -18.92
CA PHE A 287 17.11 -4.07 -18.27
C PHE A 287 17.85 -5.27 -17.68
N THR A 288 18.71 -5.95 -18.44
CA THR A 288 19.50 -7.09 -17.95
C THR A 288 20.42 -6.68 -16.79
N SER A 289 21.13 -5.55 -16.90
CA SER A 289 22.05 -5.10 -15.85
C SER A 289 21.35 -4.70 -14.55
N HIS A 290 20.10 -4.23 -14.60
CA HIS A 290 19.38 -3.69 -13.44
C HIS A 290 18.12 -4.49 -13.10
N PHE A 291 17.98 -5.71 -13.62
CA PHE A 291 16.77 -6.53 -13.48
C PHE A 291 16.29 -6.67 -12.02
N LYS A 292 17.22 -6.93 -11.11
CA LYS A 292 16.92 -7.07 -9.67
C LYS A 292 16.32 -5.80 -9.06
N TRP A 293 16.73 -4.62 -9.52
CA TRP A 293 16.16 -3.35 -9.08
C TRP A 293 14.75 -3.12 -9.64
N PHE A 294 14.49 -3.57 -10.87
CA PHE A 294 13.15 -3.50 -11.46
C PHE A 294 12.14 -4.40 -10.73
N VAL A 295 12.56 -5.58 -10.28
CA VAL A 295 11.68 -6.54 -9.59
C VAL A 295 11.48 -6.20 -8.10
N LEU A 296 12.34 -5.36 -7.51
CA LEU A 296 12.35 -5.06 -6.07
C LEU A 296 10.99 -4.60 -5.51
N PRO A 297 10.24 -3.66 -6.12
CA PRO A 297 8.96 -3.27 -5.54
C PRO A 297 7.89 -4.38 -5.54
N GLY A 298 8.09 -5.48 -6.28
CA GLY A 298 7.21 -6.64 -6.20
C GLY A 298 7.30 -7.37 -4.84
N ILE A 299 8.32 -7.08 -4.01
CA ILE A 299 8.46 -7.64 -2.66
C ILE A 299 7.27 -7.25 -1.78
N PHE A 300 6.59 -6.14 -2.10
CA PHE A 300 5.42 -5.66 -1.37
C PHE A 300 4.12 -6.43 -1.68
N GLY A 301 4.13 -7.37 -2.63
CA GLY A 301 3.00 -8.27 -2.92
C GLY A 301 2.73 -8.49 -4.42
N VAL A 302 1.86 -9.45 -4.74
CA VAL A 302 1.45 -9.76 -6.13
C VAL A 302 0.79 -8.56 -6.80
N SER A 303 0.02 -7.78 -6.05
CA SER A 303 -0.63 -6.57 -6.57
C SER A 303 0.37 -5.57 -7.17
N TYR A 304 1.56 -5.42 -6.55
CA TYR A 304 2.65 -4.60 -7.10
C TYR A 304 3.26 -5.19 -8.37
N GLN A 305 3.35 -6.52 -8.46
CA GLN A 305 3.87 -7.20 -9.64
C GLN A 305 2.91 -7.06 -10.84
N ILE A 306 1.61 -7.16 -10.61
CA ILE A 306 0.58 -6.92 -11.64
C ILE A 306 0.67 -5.47 -12.13
N ALA A 307 0.83 -4.51 -11.22
CA ALA A 307 1.03 -3.11 -11.58
C ALA A 307 2.29 -2.90 -12.44
N MET A 308 3.41 -3.55 -12.11
CA MET A 308 4.61 -3.48 -12.93
C MET A 308 4.41 -4.06 -14.32
N ILE A 309 3.74 -5.20 -14.43
CA ILE A 309 3.44 -5.81 -15.72
C ILE A 309 2.57 -4.86 -16.56
N SER A 310 1.59 -4.21 -15.96
CA SER A 310 0.77 -3.19 -16.62
C SER A 310 1.61 -2.03 -17.15
N ASP A 311 2.59 -1.54 -16.38
CA ASP A 311 3.51 -0.49 -16.82
C ASP A 311 4.41 -0.95 -17.98
N ILE A 312 4.94 -2.18 -17.91
CA ILE A 312 5.75 -2.78 -18.99
C ILE A 312 4.93 -2.91 -20.28
N VAL A 313 3.68 -3.39 -20.20
CA VAL A 313 2.80 -3.50 -21.36
C VAL A 313 2.46 -2.12 -21.93
N SER A 314 2.27 -1.11 -21.07
CA SER A 314 2.01 0.27 -21.49
C SER A 314 3.20 0.86 -22.25
N ILE A 315 4.43 0.63 -21.79
CA ILE A 315 5.65 1.03 -22.49
C ILE A 315 5.79 0.25 -23.81
N ALA A 316 5.56 -1.06 -23.80
CA ALA A 316 5.66 -1.91 -24.98
C ALA A 316 4.68 -1.49 -26.10
N THR A 317 3.46 -1.08 -25.72
CA THR A 317 2.39 -0.67 -26.66
C THR A 317 2.44 0.80 -27.06
N PHE A 318 3.31 1.61 -26.45
CA PHE A 318 3.44 3.05 -26.70
C PHE A 318 3.62 3.40 -28.18
N HIS A 319 4.49 2.68 -28.90
CA HIS A 319 4.74 2.93 -30.32
C HIS A 319 3.49 2.76 -31.19
N SER A 320 2.63 1.78 -30.86
CA SER A 320 1.37 1.53 -31.57
C SER A 320 0.38 2.68 -31.31
N TYR A 321 0.35 3.22 -30.10
CA TYR A 321 -0.44 4.41 -29.77
C TYR A 321 0.05 5.65 -30.54
N CYS A 322 1.36 5.86 -30.66
CA CYS A 322 1.93 6.94 -31.47
C CYS A 322 1.54 6.82 -32.95
N ILE A 323 1.66 5.62 -33.52
CA ILE A 323 1.26 5.33 -34.90
C ILE A 323 -0.24 5.62 -35.12
N TYR A 324 -1.09 5.20 -34.19
CA TYR A 324 -2.51 5.52 -34.20
C TYR A 324 -2.76 7.04 -34.19
N ILE A 325 -2.10 7.81 -33.32
CA ILE A 325 -2.24 9.27 -33.29
C ILE A 325 -1.87 9.88 -34.64
N TYR A 326 -0.79 9.44 -35.27
CA TYR A 326 -0.39 9.93 -36.60
C TYR A 326 -1.46 9.62 -37.65
N ALA A 327 -1.98 8.39 -37.67
CA ALA A 327 -3.04 8.01 -38.59
C ALA A 327 -4.33 8.81 -38.36
N ALA A 328 -4.76 8.97 -37.10
CA ALA A 328 -5.94 9.75 -36.73
C ALA A 328 -5.80 11.23 -37.09
N ARG A 329 -4.62 11.83 -36.86
CA ARG A 329 -4.34 13.22 -37.25
C ARG A 329 -4.36 13.40 -38.76
N LEU A 330 -3.76 12.47 -39.51
CA LEU A 330 -3.76 12.50 -40.96
C LEU A 330 -5.17 12.38 -41.54
N PHE A 331 -5.97 11.44 -41.03
CA PHE A 331 -7.37 11.26 -41.41
C PHE A 331 -8.20 12.52 -41.14
N ASN A 332 -8.09 13.09 -39.94
CA ASN A 332 -8.78 14.33 -39.57
C ASN A 332 -8.35 15.53 -40.42
N LEU A 333 -7.05 15.65 -40.73
CA LEU A 333 -6.54 16.68 -41.61
C LEU A 333 -7.17 16.55 -43.00
N GLN A 334 -7.22 15.33 -43.54
CA GLN A 334 -7.80 15.08 -44.86
C GLN A 334 -9.29 15.42 -44.91
N LEU A 335 -10.08 15.05 -43.89
CA LEU A 335 -11.49 15.44 -43.81
C LEU A 335 -11.69 16.96 -43.77
N LYS A 336 -10.87 17.68 -42.97
CA LYS A 336 -10.90 19.15 -42.91
C LYS A 336 -10.54 19.77 -44.26
N CYS A 337 -9.54 19.23 -44.95
CA CYS A 337 -9.15 19.65 -46.30
C CYS A 337 -10.29 19.40 -47.31
N LEU A 338 -10.91 18.22 -47.31
CA LEU A 338 -12.08 17.92 -48.15
C LEU A 338 -13.23 18.89 -47.87
N LYS A 339 -13.59 19.10 -46.60
CA LYS A 339 -14.67 20.03 -46.20
C LYS A 339 -14.38 21.47 -46.64
N SER A 340 -13.11 21.88 -46.60
CA SER A 340 -12.68 23.18 -47.11
C SER A 340 -12.81 23.28 -48.63
N LEU A 341 -12.29 22.31 -49.37
CA LEU A 341 -12.30 22.29 -50.83
C LEU A 341 -13.69 22.07 -51.42
N TRP A 342 -14.55 21.32 -50.74
CA TRP A 342 -15.97 21.19 -51.08
C TRP A 342 -16.67 22.54 -51.08
N ARG A 343 -16.42 23.37 -50.06
CA ARG A 343 -16.95 24.74 -49.99
C ARG A 343 -16.45 25.58 -51.17
N VAL A 344 -15.15 25.51 -51.49
CA VAL A 344 -14.58 26.20 -52.66
C VAL A 344 -15.24 25.74 -53.97
N SER A 345 -15.46 24.43 -54.12
CA SER A 345 -16.08 23.83 -55.32
C SER A 345 -17.54 24.26 -55.53
N ILE A 346 -18.24 24.70 -54.47
CA ILE A 346 -19.61 25.25 -54.53
C ILE A 346 -19.60 26.80 -54.54
N GLY A 347 -18.44 27.44 -54.52
CA GLY A 347 -18.33 28.90 -54.48
C GLY A 347 -18.65 29.51 -53.09
N ARG A 348 -18.39 28.77 -52.02
CA ARG A 348 -18.63 29.18 -50.63
C ARG A 348 -17.34 29.31 -49.84
N LYS A 349 -17.28 30.23 -48.89
CA LYS A 349 -16.15 30.48 -47.98
C LYS A 349 -16.62 30.56 -46.54
N PHE A 350 -15.88 29.94 -45.62
CA PHE A 350 -16.14 30.12 -44.19
C PHE A 350 -15.56 31.43 -43.69
N ASN A 351 -16.39 32.22 -43.02
CA ASN A 351 -16.03 33.48 -42.43
C ASN A 351 -15.83 33.30 -40.92
N PRO A 352 -14.58 33.28 -40.41
CA PRO A 352 -14.33 33.09 -38.99
C PRO A 352 -14.81 34.26 -38.12
N LEU A 353 -14.96 35.46 -38.70
CA LEU A 353 -15.43 36.64 -37.97
C LEU A 353 -16.93 36.60 -37.66
N ARG A 354 -17.70 35.86 -38.47
CA ARG A 354 -19.17 35.75 -38.35
C ARG A 354 -19.63 34.30 -38.11
N SER A 355 -18.69 33.38 -37.92
CA SER A 355 -18.93 31.93 -37.74
C SER A 355 -19.94 31.33 -38.73
N ARG A 356 -19.94 31.79 -39.98
CA ARG A 356 -20.91 31.37 -41.01
C ARG A 356 -20.25 31.10 -42.35
N VAL A 357 -20.96 30.40 -43.22
CA VAL A 357 -20.53 30.13 -44.60
C VAL A 357 -21.17 31.16 -45.54
N ASP A 358 -20.36 32.01 -46.16
CA ASP A 358 -20.78 33.06 -47.08
C ASP A 358 -20.51 32.64 -48.54
N SER A 359 -21.30 33.12 -49.50
CA SER A 359 -21.00 32.99 -50.93
C SER A 359 -19.81 33.88 -51.28
N CYS A 360 -18.88 33.37 -52.09
CA CYS A 360 -17.69 34.11 -52.53
C CYS A 360 -17.52 33.93 -54.04
N GLN A 361 -17.22 35.03 -54.74
CA GLN A 361 -16.95 35.00 -56.17
C GLN A 361 -15.51 34.51 -56.39
N TYR A 362 -15.36 33.24 -56.75
CA TYR A 362 -14.08 32.67 -57.17
C TYR A 362 -13.92 32.81 -58.68
N SER A 363 -12.69 33.01 -59.14
CA SER A 363 -12.40 32.96 -60.58
C SER A 363 -12.50 31.52 -61.10
N GLN A 364 -12.74 31.35 -62.40
CA GLN A 364 -12.84 30.03 -63.03
C GLN A 364 -11.59 29.16 -62.75
N ASN A 365 -10.40 29.76 -62.81
CA ASN A 365 -9.14 29.07 -62.52
C ASN A 365 -9.07 28.57 -61.06
N GLN A 366 -9.56 29.37 -60.09
CA GLN A 366 -9.57 28.98 -58.68
C GLN A 366 -10.55 27.83 -58.42
N LEU A 367 -11.74 27.87 -59.03
CA LEU A 367 -12.73 26.80 -58.94
C LEU A 367 -12.21 25.49 -59.54
N PHE A 368 -11.52 25.58 -60.68
CA PHE A 368 -10.90 24.44 -61.34
C PHE A 368 -9.82 23.78 -60.46
N ILE A 369 -8.89 24.57 -59.91
CA ILE A 369 -7.84 24.05 -59.00
C ILE A 369 -8.46 23.44 -57.73
N GLY A 370 -9.51 24.08 -57.17
CA GLY A 370 -10.22 23.58 -56.01
C GLY A 370 -10.89 22.22 -56.27
N THR A 371 -11.55 22.08 -57.41
CA THR A 371 -12.24 20.85 -57.82
C THR A 371 -11.24 19.72 -58.11
N LEU A 372 -10.12 20.03 -58.78
CA LEU A 372 -9.05 19.07 -59.04
C LEU A 372 -8.44 18.57 -57.73
N SER A 373 -8.07 19.50 -56.84
CA SER A 373 -7.50 19.16 -55.53
C SER A 373 -8.48 18.36 -54.65
N PHE A 374 -9.77 18.71 -54.69
CA PHE A 374 -10.83 17.96 -54.01
C PHE A 374 -10.88 16.52 -54.51
N THR A 375 -10.88 16.33 -55.84
CA THR A 375 -10.95 15.01 -56.47
C THR A 375 -9.73 14.15 -56.12
N ILE A 376 -8.52 14.73 -56.14
CA ILE A 376 -7.30 14.03 -55.70
C ILE A 376 -7.41 13.57 -54.24
N LEU A 377 -7.76 14.48 -53.33
CA LEU A 377 -7.86 14.13 -51.91
C LEU A 377 -9.00 13.15 -51.63
N LEU A 378 -10.10 13.21 -52.38
CA LEU A 378 -11.20 12.25 -52.30
C LEU A 378 -10.72 10.84 -52.70
N PHE A 379 -9.94 10.71 -53.77
CA PHE A 379 -9.36 9.41 -54.17
C PHE A 379 -8.26 8.89 -53.24
N LEU A 380 -7.62 9.75 -52.45
CA LEU A 380 -6.66 9.34 -51.42
C LEU A 380 -7.33 8.92 -50.10
N LEU A 381 -8.60 9.29 -49.88
CA LEU A 381 -9.31 9.07 -48.62
C LEU A 381 -9.48 7.59 -48.25
N PRO A 382 -9.74 6.65 -49.18
CA PRO A 382 -9.82 5.23 -48.84
C PRO A 382 -8.53 4.71 -48.21
N THR A 383 -7.37 5.18 -48.68
CA THR A 383 -6.06 4.77 -48.14
C THR A 383 -5.88 5.24 -46.70
N THR A 384 -6.10 6.51 -46.38
CA THR A 384 -5.96 6.97 -44.98
C THR A 384 -6.97 6.34 -44.04
N THR A 385 -8.21 6.14 -44.52
CA THR A 385 -9.27 5.48 -43.76
C THR A 385 -8.86 4.06 -43.39
N MET A 386 -8.27 3.31 -44.32
CA MET A 386 -7.81 1.94 -44.08
C MET A 386 -6.76 1.90 -42.97
N TYR A 387 -5.70 2.71 -43.08
CA TYR A 387 -4.65 2.78 -42.05
C TYR A 387 -5.19 3.20 -40.68
N TYR A 388 -6.09 4.19 -40.65
CA TYR A 388 -6.76 4.61 -39.42
C TYR A 388 -7.52 3.44 -38.77
N VAL A 389 -8.40 2.77 -39.52
CA VAL A 389 -9.20 1.65 -39.00
C VAL A 389 -8.33 0.52 -38.48
N VAL A 390 -7.29 0.10 -39.23
CA VAL A 390 -6.42 -0.99 -38.81
C VAL A 390 -5.66 -0.66 -37.54
N PHE A 391 -5.13 0.56 -37.42
CA PHE A 391 -4.44 0.97 -36.19
C PHE A 391 -5.38 1.19 -35.01
N THR A 392 -6.63 1.62 -35.24
CA THR A 392 -7.65 1.65 -34.20
C THR A 392 -7.98 0.25 -33.69
N VAL A 393 -8.14 -0.74 -34.58
CA VAL A 393 -8.38 -2.14 -34.18
C VAL A 393 -7.19 -2.71 -33.41
N LEU A 394 -5.96 -2.42 -33.84
CA LEU A 394 -4.75 -2.80 -33.10
C LEU A 394 -4.71 -2.17 -31.71
N LEU A 395 -5.02 -0.89 -31.59
CA LEU A 395 -5.05 -0.19 -30.32
C LEU A 395 -6.11 -0.80 -29.38
N LEU A 396 -7.32 -1.03 -29.88
CA LEU A 396 -8.39 -1.64 -29.08
C LEU A 396 -8.01 -3.04 -28.58
N ARG A 397 -7.35 -3.85 -29.42
CA ARG A 397 -6.82 -5.16 -29.01
C ARG A 397 -5.70 -5.05 -27.97
N GLY A 398 -4.84 -4.05 -28.09
CA GLY A 398 -3.78 -3.78 -27.11
C GLY A 398 -4.30 -3.27 -25.77
N CYS A 399 -5.27 -2.34 -25.80
CA CYS A 399 -5.87 -1.73 -24.60
C CYS A 399 -6.84 -2.67 -23.86
N ALA A 400 -7.48 -3.62 -24.54
CA ALA A 400 -8.30 -4.64 -23.89
C ALA A 400 -7.51 -5.46 -22.84
N CYS A 401 -6.18 -5.47 -22.94
CA CYS A 401 -5.28 -6.13 -21.98
C CYS A 401 -4.86 -5.23 -20.80
N THR A 402 -5.09 -3.91 -20.81
CA THR A 402 -4.50 -2.95 -19.84
C THR A 402 -5.50 -2.06 -19.11
N THR A 403 -6.70 -2.57 -18.80
CA THR A 403 -7.79 -1.97 -17.98
C THR A 403 -8.86 -1.14 -18.71
N PRO A 404 -10.10 -1.09 -18.19
CA PRO A 404 -11.28 -0.52 -18.88
C PRO A 404 -11.42 1.01 -18.79
N GLY A 405 -10.45 1.73 -18.20
CA GLY A 405 -10.61 3.16 -17.83
C GLY A 405 -10.09 4.17 -18.85
N SER A 406 -9.37 3.75 -19.90
CA SER A 406 -8.73 4.66 -20.87
C SER A 406 -9.61 4.97 -22.10
N ILE A 407 -10.85 4.49 -22.12
CA ILE A 407 -11.81 4.73 -23.22
C ILE A 407 -12.37 6.16 -23.19
N GLU A 408 -12.29 6.89 -22.07
CA GLU A 408 -12.86 8.25 -21.97
C GLU A 408 -12.10 9.33 -22.77
N VAL A 409 -10.86 9.09 -23.20
CA VAL A 409 -10.15 10.02 -24.10
C VAL A 409 -10.55 9.81 -25.58
N SER A 410 -11.38 8.79 -25.87
CA SER A 410 -11.95 8.54 -27.19
C SER A 410 -13.32 9.18 -27.43
N GLY A 411 -13.77 10.08 -26.53
CA GLY A 411 -14.97 10.92 -26.70
C GLY A 411 -14.85 12.00 -27.78
N VAL A 412 -13.96 11.83 -28.77
CA VAL A 412 -13.93 12.65 -29.98
C VAL A 412 -14.05 11.71 -31.19
N LEU A 413 -15.15 10.98 -31.25
CA LEU A 413 -15.85 10.90 -32.54
C LEU A 413 -16.27 12.33 -32.84
N PRO A 414 -15.73 13.00 -33.86
CA PRO A 414 -16.21 14.31 -34.22
C PRO A 414 -17.70 14.14 -34.54
N GLU A 415 -18.58 14.86 -33.84
CA GLU A 415 -20.01 14.99 -34.21
C GLU A 415 -20.18 15.34 -35.71
N GLU A 416 -19.11 15.86 -36.33
CA GLU A 416 -18.99 16.08 -37.78
C GLU A 416 -19.18 14.82 -38.66
N ILE A 417 -18.92 13.59 -38.17
CA ILE A 417 -19.12 12.37 -38.97
C ILE A 417 -20.60 11.98 -39.04
N VAL A 418 -21.36 12.17 -37.94
CA VAL A 418 -22.81 11.96 -37.92
C VAL A 418 -23.51 13.06 -38.73
N SER A 419 -23.02 14.30 -38.65
CA SER A 419 -23.55 15.40 -39.47
C SER A 419 -23.22 15.27 -40.97
N LEU A 420 -22.25 14.44 -41.35
CA LEU A 420 -21.87 14.20 -42.75
C LEU A 420 -22.67 13.07 -43.41
N LEU A 421 -23.26 12.17 -42.62
CA LEU A 421 -24.10 11.09 -43.14
C LEU A 421 -25.61 11.42 -43.10
N PHE A 422 -26.03 12.38 -42.26
CA PHE A 422 -27.45 12.72 -42.07
C PHE A 422 -27.75 14.23 -41.96
N GLY A 423 -26.83 15.12 -42.36
CA GLY A 423 -26.98 16.57 -42.25
C GLY A 423 -26.88 17.32 -43.57
#